data_AF-A0A9D3STF1-F1
#
_entry.id   AF-A0A9D3STF1-F1
#
_cell.length_a   1.000
_cell.length_b   1.000
_cell.length_c   1.000
_cell.angle_alpha   90.00
_cell.angle_beta   90.00
_cell.angle_gamma   90.00
#
_symmetry.space_group_name_H-M   'P 1'
#
loop_
_entity.id
_entity.type
_entity.pdbx_description
1 polymer ?
#
loop_
_entity_poly.entity_id
_entity_poly.type
_entity_poly.pdbx_seq_one_letter_code
_entity_poly.pdbx_strand_id
1 'polypeptide(L)'
;MDADINSPEVQNALWCAVIQQNSESDSIYIRQVVKVIKAQMQVVASLFAVFLAVESLDLVGSPVDADINSPEVQDALRFAVAQYNVASKSIYTSRVVKVISVQTQVVPGMKCIFNVEMAETTCKKT
;
A
#
# COMPACT_ATOMS: atom_id res chain seq x y z
N MET A 1 -3.75 -35.51 18.69
CA MET A 1 -2.69 -34.52 18.39
C MET A 1 -3.14 -33.25 19.07
N ASP A 2 -2.65 -33.04 20.28
CA ASP A 2 -3.03 -31.87 21.08
C ASP A 2 -2.40 -30.65 20.42
N ALA A 3 -3.23 -29.69 20.02
CA ALA A 3 -2.74 -28.46 19.42
C ALA A 3 -1.90 -27.71 20.46
N ASP A 4 -0.68 -27.32 20.10
CA ASP A 4 0.15 -26.46 20.96
C ASP A 4 -0.55 -25.11 21.11
N ILE A 5 -1.03 -24.83 22.33
CA ILE A 5 -1.74 -23.60 22.67
C ILE A 5 -0.88 -22.35 22.47
N ASN A 6 0.44 -22.51 22.35
CA ASN A 6 1.38 -21.42 22.11
C ASN A 6 1.77 -21.27 20.63
N SER A 7 1.23 -22.12 19.73
CA SER A 7 1.44 -21.94 18.30
C SER A 7 0.87 -20.60 17.82
N PRO A 8 1.58 -19.84 16.97
CA PRO A 8 1.08 -18.57 16.41
C PRO A 8 -0.26 -18.72 15.70
N GLU A 9 -0.49 -19.87 15.06
CA GLU A 9 -1.73 -20.19 14.36
C GLU A 9 -2.90 -20.31 15.34
N VAL A 10 -2.68 -20.99 16.47
CA VAL A 10 -3.68 -21.18 17.52
C VAL A 10 -3.98 -19.86 18.21
N GLN A 11 -2.96 -19.05 18.52
CA GLN A 11 -3.13 -17.74 19.14
C GLN A 11 -3.87 -16.74 18.24
N ASN A 12 -3.56 -16.71 16.94
CA ASN A 12 -4.23 -15.80 16.01
C ASN A 12 -5.70 -16.22 15.77
N ALA A 13 -5.98 -17.52 15.73
CA ALA A 13 -7.34 -18.05 15.68
C ALA A 13 -8.14 -17.71 16.96
N LEU A 14 -7.50 -17.83 18.14
CA LEU A 14 -8.12 -17.48 19.42
C LEU A 14 -8.46 -15.98 19.48
N TRP A 15 -7.55 -15.13 19.00
CA TRP A 15 -7.73 -13.68 18.95
C TRP A 15 -8.90 -13.28 18.05
N CYS A 16 -8.99 -13.87 16.85
CA CYS A 16 -10.13 -13.68 15.95
C CYS A 16 -11.46 -14.12 16.59
N ALA A 17 -11.47 -15.27 17.29
CA ALA A 17 -12.67 -15.76 17.97
C ALA A 17 -13.15 -14.81 19.09
N VAL A 18 -12.22 -14.28 19.91
CA VAL A 18 -12.54 -13.30 20.96
C VAL A 18 -13.08 -11.99 20.38
N ILE A 19 -12.49 -11.50 19.28
CA ILE A 19 -12.96 -10.29 18.61
C ILE A 19 -14.35 -10.51 17.99
N GLN A 20 -14.59 -11.66 17.37
CA GLN A 20 -15.88 -12.01 16.80
C GLN A 20 -16.96 -12.08 17.88
N GLN A 21 -16.68 -12.74 19.01
CA GLN A 21 -17.62 -12.82 20.14
C GLN A 21 -17.89 -11.44 20.78
N ASN A 22 -16.90 -10.54 20.75
CA ASN A 22 -17.07 -9.15 21.16
C ASN A 22 -17.89 -8.31 20.15
N SER A 23 -17.88 -8.67 18.86
CA SER A 23 -18.72 -8.00 17.85
C SER A 23 -20.19 -8.37 17.96
N GLU A 24 -20.48 -9.59 18.41
CA GLU A 24 -21.84 -10.11 18.60
C GLU A 24 -22.44 -9.74 19.97
N SER A 25 -21.61 -9.32 20.94
CA SER A 25 -22.06 -8.83 22.25
C SER A 25 -22.37 -7.32 22.24
N ASP A 26 -23.63 -6.96 22.48
CA ASP A 26 -24.07 -5.57 22.67
C ASP A 26 -23.85 -5.03 24.10
N SER A 27 -23.22 -5.81 24.98
CA SER A 27 -22.92 -5.41 26.35
C SER A 27 -21.83 -4.32 26.40
N ILE A 28 -22.20 -3.14 26.90
CA ILE A 28 -21.30 -1.98 27.02
C ILE A 28 -20.06 -2.29 27.88
N TYR A 29 -20.18 -3.17 28.86
CA TYR A 29 -19.08 -3.58 29.73
C TYR A 29 -18.01 -4.37 28.97
N ILE A 30 -18.42 -5.32 28.11
CA ILE A 30 -17.49 -6.11 27.30
C ILE A 30 -16.78 -5.22 26.27
N ARG A 31 -17.52 -4.28 25.66
CA ARG A 31 -16.94 -3.29 24.74
C ARG A 31 -15.91 -2.38 25.41
N GLN A 32 -16.17 -1.94 26.64
CA GLN A 32 -15.22 -1.12 27.41
C GLN A 32 -13.98 -1.94 27.79
N VAL A 33 -14.14 -3.17 28.26
CA VAL A 33 -13.03 -4.06 28.62
C VAL A 33 -12.15 -4.34 27.40
N VAL A 34 -12.72 -4.69 26.24
CA VAL A 34 -11.94 -4.94 25.02
C VAL A 34 -11.26 -3.67 24.51
N LYS A 35 -11.89 -2.49 24.61
CA LYS A 35 -11.24 -1.21 24.29
C LYS A 35 -10.03 -0.94 25.16
N VAL A 36 -10.12 -1.20 26.47
CA VAL A 36 -9.01 -1.03 27.41
C VAL A 36 -7.90 -2.03 27.13
N ILE A 37 -8.21 -3.31 26.96
CA ILE A 37 -7.20 -4.36 26.66
C ILE A 37 -6.49 -4.06 25.32
N LYS A 38 -7.24 -3.64 24.30
CA LYS A 38 -6.67 -3.23 23.00
C LYS A 38 -5.76 -2.00 23.17
N ALA A 39 -6.18 -1.00 23.92
CA ALA A 39 -5.37 0.19 24.19
C ALA A 39 -4.07 -0.17 24.93
N GLN A 40 -4.14 -1.04 25.94
CA GLN A 40 -2.97 -1.50 26.70
C GLN A 40 -2.00 -2.29 25.80
N MET A 41 -2.52 -3.22 24.99
CA MET A 41 -1.71 -3.98 24.04
C MET A 41 -1.09 -3.07 22.97
N GLN A 42 -1.80 -2.02 22.53
CA GLN A 42 -1.31 -1.05 21.56
C GLN A 42 -0.22 -0.14 22.15
N VAL A 43 -0.33 0.24 23.42
CA VAL A 43 0.73 0.99 24.14
C VAL A 43 1.97 0.12 24.33
N VAL A 44 1.81 -1.15 24.72
CA VAL A 44 2.92 -2.11 24.87
C VAL A 44 3.60 -2.38 23.51
N ALA A 45 2.82 -2.57 22.44
CA ALA A 45 3.34 -2.72 21.08
C ALA A 45 4.07 -1.47 20.60
N SER A 46 3.58 -0.27 20.95
CA SER A 46 4.24 1.00 20.61
C SER A 46 5.57 1.17 21.35
N LEU A 47 5.62 0.81 22.63
CA LEU A 47 6.86 0.82 23.41
C LEU A 47 7.89 -0.20 22.88
N PHE A 48 7.43 -1.37 22.42
CA PHE A 48 8.29 -2.37 21.77
C PHE A 48 8.76 -1.92 20.38
N ALA A 49 7.91 -1.22 19.61
CA ALA A 49 8.28 -0.62 18.33
C ALA A 49 9.32 0.50 18.48
N VAL A 50 9.28 1.26 19.58
CA VAL A 50 10.33 2.25 19.90
C VAL A 50 11.68 1.57 20.22
N PHE A 51 11.67 0.37 20.81
CA PHE A 51 12.88 -0.45 20.98
C PHE A 51 13.42 -1.03 19.65
N LEU A 52 12.56 -1.21 18.63
CA LEU A 52 12.95 -1.61 17.26
C LEU A 52 13.28 -0.42 16.35
N ALA A 53 13.05 0.83 16.78
CA ALA A 53 13.24 2.04 15.97
C ALA A 53 14.70 2.52 15.86
N VAL A 54 15.68 1.74 16.33
CA VAL A 54 17.12 2.00 16.12
C VAL A 54 17.70 1.03 15.07
N GLU A 55 16.94 0.72 14.02
CA GLU A 55 17.47 0.37 12.70
C GLU A 55 16.54 1.03 11.66
N SER A 56 17.10 1.67 10.64
CA SER A 56 16.41 2.51 9.65
C SER A 56 15.21 1.81 8.98
N LEU A 57 14.00 2.28 9.27
CA LEU A 57 12.74 1.75 8.73
C LEU A 57 12.46 2.29 7.32
N ASP A 58 12.79 1.51 6.29
CA ASP A 58 12.12 1.61 5.00
C ASP A 58 10.66 1.17 5.16
N LEU A 59 9.74 2.13 5.05
CA LEU A 59 8.31 1.91 5.23
C LEU A 59 7.77 1.04 4.08
N VAL A 60 7.50 -0.24 4.33
CA VAL A 60 6.88 -1.14 3.35
C VAL A 60 5.56 -0.54 2.87
N GLY A 61 5.48 -0.20 1.59
CA GLY A 61 4.29 0.39 0.96
C GLY A 61 4.34 1.91 0.75
N SER A 62 5.42 2.61 1.15
CA SER A 62 5.66 3.98 0.68
C SER A 62 6.16 3.99 -0.77
N PRO A 63 5.86 5.04 -1.56
CA PRO A 63 6.52 5.23 -2.85
C PRO A 63 8.03 5.33 -2.67
N VAL A 64 8.78 4.53 -3.43
CA VAL A 64 10.24 4.54 -3.48
C VAL A 64 10.66 4.94 -4.88
N ASP A 65 11.76 5.70 -5.00
CA ASP A 65 12.31 6.06 -6.31
C ASP A 65 12.68 4.80 -7.10
N ALA A 66 12.26 4.80 -8.36
CA ALA A 66 12.49 3.69 -9.28
C ALA A 66 13.45 4.09 -10.40
N ASP A 67 14.05 3.10 -11.05
CA ASP A 67 14.88 3.33 -12.23
C ASP A 67 14.01 3.40 -13.49
N ILE A 68 14.07 4.55 -14.17
CA ILE A 68 13.40 4.78 -15.46
C ILE A 68 13.95 3.88 -16.59
N ASN A 69 15.14 3.31 -16.40
CA ASN A 69 15.74 2.41 -17.38
C ASN A 69 15.27 0.95 -17.20
N SER A 70 14.54 0.65 -16.12
CA SER A 70 13.98 -0.69 -15.95
C SER A 70 12.89 -0.97 -17.00
N PRO A 71 12.89 -2.16 -17.61
CA PRO A 71 11.97 -2.48 -18.70
C PRO A 71 10.50 -2.40 -18.26
N GLU A 72 10.20 -2.85 -17.03
CA GLU A 72 8.86 -2.80 -16.45
C GLU A 72 8.35 -1.36 -16.30
N VAL A 73 9.21 -0.44 -15.87
CA VAL A 73 8.87 0.98 -15.74
C VAL A 73 8.67 1.62 -17.12
N GLN A 74 9.48 1.27 -18.12
CA GLN A 74 9.30 1.78 -19.48
C GLN A 74 8.01 1.28 -20.11
N ASP A 75 7.65 0.01 -19.90
CA ASP A 75 6.40 -0.56 -20.39
C ASP A 75 5.19 0.08 -19.70
N ALA A 76 5.26 0.27 -18.39
CA ALA A 76 4.25 1.00 -17.63
C ALA A 76 4.09 2.45 -18.12
N LEU A 77 5.20 3.14 -18.44
CA LEU A 77 5.16 4.50 -18.98
C LEU A 77 4.51 4.53 -20.38
N ARG A 78 4.88 3.59 -21.26
CA ARG A 78 4.28 3.47 -22.60
C ARG A 78 2.78 3.22 -22.52
N PHE A 79 2.37 2.32 -21.64
CA PHE A 79 0.96 2.04 -21.37
C PHE A 79 0.24 3.29 -20.86
N ALA A 80 0.80 3.99 -19.88
CA ALA A 80 0.22 5.22 -19.33
C ALA A 80 0.05 6.32 -20.40
N VAL A 81 1.05 6.52 -21.27
CA VAL A 81 0.98 7.48 -22.37
C VAL A 81 -0.06 7.09 -23.41
N ALA A 82 -0.16 5.80 -23.74
CA ALA A 82 -1.19 5.29 -24.65
C ALA A 82 -2.59 5.56 -24.08
N GLN A 83 -2.82 5.23 -22.82
CA GLN A 83 -4.11 5.46 -22.16
C GLN A 83 -4.44 6.95 -22.02
N TYR A 84 -3.44 7.78 -21.72
CA TYR A 84 -3.61 9.24 -21.73
C TYR A 84 -4.08 9.74 -23.11
N ASN A 85 -3.48 9.24 -24.19
CA ASN A 85 -3.86 9.63 -25.55
C ASN A 85 -5.26 9.16 -25.94
N VAL A 86 -5.69 7.99 -25.47
CA VAL A 86 -7.08 7.51 -25.66
C VAL A 86 -8.08 8.35 -24.88
N ALA A 87 -7.79 8.67 -23.62
CA ALA A 87 -8.69 9.40 -22.74
C ALA A 87 -8.72 10.92 -23.02
N SER A 88 -7.63 11.47 -23.57
CA SER A 88 -7.51 12.89 -23.88
C SER A 88 -8.45 13.32 -25.01
N LYS A 89 -9.08 14.48 -24.85
CA LYS A 89 -9.95 15.08 -25.88
C LYS A 89 -9.19 15.82 -26.98
N SER A 90 -7.86 15.91 -26.89
CA SER A 90 -7.04 16.55 -27.92
C SER A 90 -7.15 15.80 -29.25
N ILE A 91 -7.16 16.53 -30.36
CA ILE A 91 -7.10 15.97 -31.72
C ILE A 91 -5.70 15.43 -32.06
N TYR A 92 -4.69 15.84 -31.28
CA TYR A 92 -3.30 15.44 -31.46
C TYR A 92 -2.86 14.46 -30.37
N THR A 93 -1.95 13.56 -30.70
CA THR A 93 -1.32 12.70 -29.71
C THR A 93 -0.28 13.48 -28.92
N SER A 94 -0.17 13.21 -27.63
CA SER A 94 0.86 13.74 -26.75
C SER A 94 1.96 12.70 -26.53
N ARG A 95 3.18 13.20 -26.30
CA ARG A 95 4.34 12.38 -25.92
C ARG A 95 5.03 12.96 -24.68
N VAL A 96 5.76 12.11 -23.98
CA VAL A 96 6.65 12.53 -22.89
C VAL A 96 7.84 13.27 -23.50
N VAL A 97 8.10 14.48 -23.02
CA VAL A 97 9.30 15.27 -23.36
C VAL A 97 10.38 15.07 -22.30
N LYS A 98 9.97 14.96 -21.04
CA LYS A 98 10.88 14.82 -19.90
C LYS A 98 10.23 14.00 -18.80
N VAL A 99 11.01 13.11 -18.20
CA VAL A 99 10.64 12.42 -16.96
C VAL A 99 11.28 13.18 -15.81
N ILE A 100 10.46 13.69 -14.89
CA ILE A 100 10.92 14.43 -13.71
C ILE A 100 11.27 13.45 -12.60
N SER A 101 10.38 12.50 -12.32
CA SER A 101 10.59 11.45 -11.33
C SER A 101 9.76 10.22 -11.66
N VAL A 102 10.20 9.07 -11.17
CA VAL A 102 9.45 7.84 -11.21
C VAL A 102 9.55 7.15 -9.86
N GLN A 103 8.41 6.72 -9.35
CA GLN A 103 8.31 6.03 -8.07
C GLN A 103 7.48 4.77 -8.21
N THR A 104 7.83 3.73 -7.48
CA THR A 104 7.04 2.50 -7.37
C THR A 104 6.51 2.35 -5.96
N GLN A 105 5.32 1.78 -5.85
CA GLN A 105 4.66 1.53 -4.58
C GLN A 105 4.05 0.13 -4.58
N VAL A 106 4.40 -0.64 -3.55
CA VAL A 106 3.81 -1.96 -3.31
C VAL A 106 2.44 -1.79 -2.66
N VAL A 107 1.39 -2.25 -3.34
CA VAL A 107 0.00 -2.33 -2.88
C VAL A 107 -0.45 -3.80 -3.02
N PRO A 108 -1.74 -4.18 -3.11
CA PRO A 108 -2.14 -5.51 -3.61
C PRO A 108 -1.72 -5.81 -5.08
N GLY A 109 -0.63 -5.20 -5.55
CA GLY A 109 -0.08 -5.14 -6.89
C GLY A 109 1.10 -4.14 -6.92
N MET A 110 1.64 -3.83 -8.09
CA MET A 110 2.68 -2.79 -8.25
C MET A 110 2.06 -1.52 -8.84
N LYS A 111 2.23 -0.39 -8.14
CA LYS A 111 1.78 0.92 -8.63
C LYS A 111 2.98 1.74 -9.06
N CYS A 112 3.05 2.10 -10.34
CA CYS A 112 4.05 3.04 -10.86
C CYS A 112 3.46 4.46 -10.90
N ILE A 113 4.17 5.42 -10.32
CA ILE A 113 3.80 6.83 -10.26
C ILE A 113 4.81 7.61 -11.11
N PHE A 114 4.33 8.23 -12.18
CA PHE A 114 5.15 9.00 -13.10
C PHE A 114 4.87 10.50 -12.94
N ASN A 115 5.92 11.28 -12.74
CA ASN A 115 5.87 12.72 -12.89
C ASN A 115 6.60 13.10 -14.19
N VAL A 116 5.85 13.54 -15.20
CA VAL A 116 6.35 13.73 -16.56
C VAL A 116 5.85 15.03 -17.16
N GLU A 117 6.68 15.66 -17.98
CA GLU A 117 6.27 16.76 -18.86
C GLU A 117 5.80 16.16 -20.18
N MET A 118 4.56 16.48 -20.56
CA MET A 118 3.93 16.05 -21.79
C MET A 118 3.86 17.21 -22.77
N ALA A 119 4.10 16.94 -24.05
CA ALA A 119 3.84 17.89 -25.13
C ALA A 119 2.99 17.26 -26.23
N GLU A 120 2.10 18.06 -26.81
CA GLU A 120 1.37 17.68 -28.00
C GLU A 120 2.32 17.55 -29.19
N THR A 121 2.06 16.55 -30.01
CA THR A 121 2.76 16.35 -31.27
C THR A 121 1.91 16.91 -32.41
N THR A 122 2.47 16.96 -33.61
CA THR A 122 1.71 17.28 -34.82
C THR A 122 0.94 16.08 -35.38
N CYS A 123 1.06 14.91 -34.76
CA CYS A 123 0.39 13.69 -35.19
C CYS A 123 -1.07 13.70 -34.72
N LYS A 124 -2.00 13.56 -35.66
CA LYS A 124 -3.43 13.45 -35.34
C LYS A 124 -3.75 12.07 -34.81
N LYS A 125 -4.68 12.00 -33.86
CA LYS A 125 -5.29 10.72 -33.46
C LYS A 125 -6.04 10.14 -34.65
N THR A 126 -5.86 8.84 -34.88
CA THR A 126 -6.50 8.08 -35.97
C THR A 126 -7.65 7.28 -35.41
#